data_AF-A0A5N6RA87-F1
#
_entry.id   AF-A0A5N6RA87-F1
#
_cell.length_a   1.000
_cell.length_b   1.000
_cell.length_c   1.000
_cell.angle_alpha   90.00
_cell.angle_beta   90.00
_cell.angle_gamma   90.00
#
_symmetry.space_group_name_H-M   'P 1'
#
loop_
_entity.id
_entity.type
_entity.pdbx_description
1 polymer ?
#
loop_
_entity_poly.entity_id
_entity_poly.type
_entity_poly.pdbx_seq_one_letter_code
_entity_poly.pdbx_strand_id
1 'polypeptide(L)'
;MSFCEGPVLEETGGFTPDELQELWSLLQPKDSVSPVQSGDSVSPVQYSRDSVSPNSGSEGSSRAVYTDRERRLRRKESNRLSAQRSRWRKKRHHEELKDQVNRLKTENEELKNRLGSALHYCHVVRSHNEMLRSESTALRARLSDLYIILFSMQSQ
;
A
#
# COMPACT_ATOMS: atom_id res chain seq x y z
N MET A 1 57.61 9.45 21.18
CA MET A 1 56.44 8.86 21.86
C MET A 1 55.26 8.99 20.92
N SER A 2 54.47 7.92 20.79
CA SER A 2 53.57 7.59 19.68
C SER A 2 52.58 8.69 19.29
N PHE A 3 52.52 9.01 18.00
CA PHE A 3 51.36 9.65 17.37
C PHE A 3 50.18 8.67 17.48
N CYS A 4 49.20 9.00 18.32
CA CYS A 4 47.90 8.34 18.27
C CYS A 4 47.16 8.86 17.04
N GLU A 5 47.29 8.15 15.92
CA GLU A 5 46.24 8.15 14.91
C GLU A 5 44.99 7.60 15.58
N GLY A 6 44.05 8.49 15.89
CA GLY A 6 42.72 8.08 16.34
C GLY A 6 42.05 7.29 15.21
N PRO A 7 41.37 6.19 15.51
CA PRO A 7 40.72 5.40 14.49
C PRO A 7 39.64 6.25 13.82
N VAL A 8 39.66 6.28 12.48
CA VAL A 8 38.49 6.62 11.67
C VAL A 8 37.42 5.63 12.10
N LEU A 9 36.45 6.10 12.89
CA LEU A 9 35.28 5.31 13.21
C LEU A 9 34.54 5.07 11.90
N GLU A 10 34.78 3.88 11.34
CA GLU A 10 33.94 3.19 10.37
C GLU A 10 32.48 3.57 10.62
N GLU A 11 31.88 4.28 9.65
CA GLU A 11 30.47 4.65 9.73
C GLU A 11 29.63 3.36 9.69
N THR A 12 29.09 3.04 10.85
CA THR A 12 28.12 1.98 11.07
C THR A 12 26.88 2.20 10.19
N GLY A 13 26.73 1.39 9.14
CA GLY A 13 25.44 0.94 8.60
C GLY A 13 24.37 1.97 8.23
N GLY A 14 24.74 3.20 7.88
CA GLY A 14 23.81 4.24 7.44
C GLY A 14 23.63 4.21 5.92
N PHE A 15 22.40 4.44 5.44
CA PHE A 15 22.12 4.60 4.00
C PHE A 15 23.02 5.68 3.39
N THR A 16 23.61 5.44 2.22
CA THR A 16 24.45 6.42 1.52
C THR A 16 23.62 7.62 1.01
N PRO A 17 24.24 8.80 0.74
CA PRO A 17 23.51 9.96 0.20
C PRO A 17 22.75 9.64 -1.10
N ASP A 18 23.35 8.84 -1.98
CA ASP A 18 22.75 8.40 -3.24
C ASP A 18 21.57 7.45 -3.01
N GLU A 19 21.67 6.54 -2.02
CA GLU A 19 20.55 5.66 -1.64
C GLU A 19 19.35 6.46 -1.11
N LEU A 20 19.56 7.52 -0.35
CA LEU A 20 18.47 8.38 0.13
C LEU A 20 17.82 9.17 -1.01
N GLN A 21 18.61 9.63 -1.99
CA GLN A 21 18.11 10.32 -3.17
C GLN A 21 17.32 9.37 -4.09
N GLU A 22 17.77 8.11 -4.22
CA GLU A 22 17.06 7.06 -4.93
C GLU A 22 15.74 6.73 -4.25
N LEU A 23 15.74 6.57 -2.92
CA LEU A 23 14.53 6.35 -2.11
C LEU A 23 13.54 7.51 -2.22
N TRP A 24 14.03 8.75 -2.26
CA TRP A 24 13.19 9.94 -2.47
C TRP A 24 12.54 9.94 -3.87
N SER A 25 13.27 9.49 -4.89
CA SER A 25 12.79 9.41 -6.27
C SER A 25 11.77 8.29 -6.47
N LEU A 26 11.93 7.18 -5.76
CA LEU A 26 10.98 6.05 -5.77
C LEU A 26 9.66 6.35 -5.04
N LEU A 27 9.70 7.27 -4.07
CA LEU A 27 8.51 7.69 -3.31
C LEU A 27 7.60 8.64 -4.08
N GLN A 28 8.05 9.19 -5.21
CA GLN A 28 7.22 10.09 -6.00
C GLN A 28 6.01 9.34 -6.58
N PRO A 29 4.81 9.95 -6.57
CA PRO A 29 3.62 9.34 -7.12
C PRO A 29 3.85 8.97 -8.58
N LYS A 30 3.82 7.67 -8.88
CA LYS A 30 3.63 7.20 -10.26
C LYS A 30 2.15 7.35 -10.57
N ASP A 31 1.78 8.48 -11.14
CA ASP A 31 0.45 8.70 -11.68
C ASP A 31 0.23 7.75 -12.88
N SER A 32 -0.23 6.53 -12.60
CA SER A 32 -0.73 5.66 -13.66
C SER A 32 -1.75 4.66 -13.11
N VAL A 33 -2.99 5.12 -12.94
CA VAL A 33 -4.15 4.24 -13.09
C VAL A 33 -5.19 4.97 -13.93
N SER A 34 -5.23 4.63 -15.22
CA SER A 34 -6.30 4.98 -16.13
C SER A 34 -7.63 4.38 -15.65
N PRO A 35 -8.78 5.08 -15.81
CA PRO A 35 -10.07 4.51 -15.46
C PRO A 35 -10.44 3.42 -16.47
N VAL A 36 -10.49 2.15 -16.04
CA VAL A 36 -11.24 1.12 -16.77
C VAL A 36 -12.72 1.47 -16.65
N GLN A 37 -13.29 1.99 -17.73
CA GLN A 37 -14.73 2.09 -17.91
C GLN A 37 -15.27 0.70 -18.29
N SER A 38 -15.80 -0.02 -17.31
CA SER A 38 -16.63 -1.20 -17.59
C SER A 38 -18.02 -0.72 -18.02
N GLY A 39 -18.24 -0.65 -19.33
CA GLY A 39 -19.57 -0.49 -19.92
C GLY A 39 -20.31 -1.82 -19.87
N ASP A 40 -21.32 -1.93 -19.02
CA ASP A 40 -22.33 -2.99 -19.09
C ASP A 40 -23.68 -2.36 -19.45
N SER A 41 -23.91 -2.19 -20.75
CA SER A 41 -25.24 -1.92 -21.31
C SER A 41 -25.98 -3.24 -21.46
N VAL A 42 -26.94 -3.50 -20.57
CA VAL A 42 -27.79 -4.69 -20.58
C VAL A 42 -28.87 -4.53 -21.66
N SER A 43 -28.79 -5.32 -22.73
CA SER A 43 -29.92 -5.54 -23.65
C SER A 43 -30.80 -6.69 -23.13
N PRO A 44 -32.14 -6.56 -23.05
CA PRO A 44 -33.01 -7.66 -22.65
C PRO A 44 -33.31 -8.57 -23.84
N VAL A 45 -32.79 -9.80 -23.82
CA VAL A 45 -33.22 -10.85 -24.74
C VAL A 45 -34.53 -11.44 -24.22
N GLN A 46 -35.60 -11.24 -24.98
CA GLN A 46 -36.90 -11.88 -24.79
C GLN A 46 -36.76 -13.38 -25.02
N TYR A 47 -37.04 -14.20 -24.00
CA TYR A 47 -37.23 -15.63 -24.17
C TYR A 47 -38.73 -15.94 -24.28
N SER A 48 -39.11 -16.46 -25.45
CA SER A 48 -40.41 -17.07 -25.70
C SER A 48 -40.69 -18.16 -24.66
N ARG A 49 -41.93 -18.14 -24.17
CA ARG A 49 -42.43 -19.01 -23.11
C ARG A 49 -43.23 -20.14 -23.73
N ASP A 50 -42.57 -21.18 -24.19
CA ASP A 50 -43.28 -22.42 -24.56
C ASP A 50 -43.48 -23.28 -23.31
N SER A 51 -44.71 -23.26 -22.81
CA SER A 51 -45.18 -24.19 -21.77
C SER A 51 -45.61 -25.47 -22.45
N VAL A 52 -44.77 -26.51 -22.35
CA VAL A 52 -45.21 -27.89 -22.64
C VAL A 52 -45.23 -28.66 -21.33
N SER A 53 -46.43 -29.12 -20.98
CA SER A 53 -46.71 -29.92 -19.79
C SER A 53 -46.62 -31.40 -20.16
N PRO A 54 -45.90 -32.25 -19.41
CA PRO A 54 -46.23 -33.66 -19.37
C PRO A 54 -46.99 -33.94 -18.07
N ASN A 55 -48.22 -34.40 -18.24
CA ASN A 55 -48.98 -35.10 -17.22
C ASN A 55 -48.24 -36.41 -16.89
N SER A 56 -47.89 -36.66 -15.63
CA SER A 56 -47.44 -37.97 -15.18
C SER A 56 -47.78 -38.14 -13.71
N GLY A 57 -48.75 -39.01 -13.44
CA GLY A 57 -49.30 -39.26 -12.12
C GLY A 57 -48.35 -40.07 -11.23
N SER A 58 -48.45 -39.85 -9.93
CA SER A 58 -48.02 -40.80 -8.91
C SER A 58 -48.77 -40.49 -7.62
N GLU A 59 -49.66 -41.40 -7.25
CA GLU A 59 -50.36 -41.41 -5.97
C GLU A 59 -49.35 -41.71 -4.87
N GLY A 60 -49.25 -40.82 -3.88
CA GLY A 60 -48.27 -40.97 -2.82
C GLY A 60 -48.33 -39.91 -1.75
N SER A 61 -49.02 -40.26 -0.67
CA SER A 61 -48.75 -39.82 0.70
C SER A 61 -49.25 -38.45 1.16
N SER A 62 -50.08 -38.52 2.19
CA SER A 62 -50.58 -37.47 3.08
C SER A 62 -49.50 -36.50 3.55
N ARG A 63 -49.29 -35.42 2.78
CA ARG A 63 -48.58 -34.21 3.21
C ARG A 63 -49.08 -33.05 2.36
N ALA A 64 -50.06 -32.30 2.87
CA ALA A 64 -50.65 -31.07 2.29
C ALA A 64 -50.44 -30.95 0.77
N VAL A 65 -51.34 -31.56 -0.01
CA VAL A 65 -51.25 -31.70 -1.46
C VAL A 65 -51.42 -30.33 -2.12
N TYR A 66 -50.35 -29.56 -2.17
CA TYR A 66 -50.27 -28.42 -3.08
C TYR A 66 -50.26 -28.96 -4.50
N THR A 67 -51.06 -28.33 -5.37
CA THR A 67 -51.05 -28.67 -6.80
C THR A 67 -49.64 -28.46 -7.37
N ASP A 68 -49.27 -29.20 -8.40
CA ASP A 68 -47.96 -29.02 -9.06
C ASP A 68 -47.74 -27.57 -9.51
N ARG A 69 -48.81 -26.88 -9.88
CA ARG A 69 -48.80 -25.45 -10.22
C ARG A 69 -48.36 -24.60 -9.03
N GLU A 70 -48.94 -24.79 -7.85
CA GLU A 70 -48.58 -24.05 -6.63
C GLU A 70 -47.14 -24.35 -6.19
N ARG A 71 -46.71 -25.61 -6.29
CA ARG A 71 -45.32 -25.99 -6.01
C ARG A 71 -44.35 -25.27 -6.95
N ARG A 72 -44.66 -25.22 -8.25
CA ARG A 72 -43.86 -24.49 -9.25
C ARG A 72 -43.83 -22.99 -8.97
N LEU A 73 -44.96 -22.38 -8.59
CA LEU A 73 -45.01 -20.96 -8.23
C LEU A 73 -44.15 -20.65 -7.00
N ARG A 74 -44.24 -21.46 -5.94
CA ARG A 74 -43.37 -21.30 -4.76
C ARG A 74 -41.89 -21.46 -5.08
N ARG A 75 -41.51 -22.41 -5.94
CA ARG A 75 -40.13 -22.57 -6.40
C ARG A 75 -39.63 -21.35 -7.16
N LYS A 76 -40.45 -20.77 -8.04
CA LYS A 76 -40.10 -19.55 -8.77
C LYS A 76 -39.85 -18.39 -7.81
N GLU A 77 -40.73 -18.20 -6.82
CA GLU A 77 -40.59 -17.13 -5.85
C GLU A 77 -39.38 -17.35 -4.92
N SER A 78 -39.19 -18.57 -4.42
CA SER A 78 -38.01 -18.92 -3.62
C SER A 78 -36.71 -18.75 -4.40
N ASN A 79 -36.68 -19.16 -5.67
CA ASN A 79 -35.50 -19.00 -6.52
C ASN A 79 -35.23 -17.53 -6.79
N ARG A 80 -36.27 -16.74 -7.12
CA ARG A 80 -36.18 -15.28 -7.29
C ARG A 80 -35.55 -14.62 -6.06
N LEU A 81 -36.07 -14.91 -4.87
CA LEU A 81 -35.55 -14.37 -3.62
C LEU A 81 -34.12 -14.87 -3.32
N SER A 82 -33.79 -16.12 -3.63
CA SER A 82 -32.43 -16.65 -3.45
C SER A 82 -31.41 -16.03 -4.40
N ALA A 83 -31.80 -15.79 -5.66
CA ALA A 83 -30.98 -15.12 -6.66
C ALA A 83 -30.76 -13.66 -6.27
N GLN A 84 -31.79 -12.96 -5.80
CA GLN A 84 -31.67 -11.61 -5.27
C GLN A 84 -30.73 -11.56 -4.06
N ARG A 85 -30.89 -12.46 -3.08
CA ARG A 85 -29.99 -12.55 -1.92
C ARG A 85 -28.56 -12.88 -2.31
N SER A 86 -28.36 -13.74 -3.31
CA SER A 86 -27.03 -14.08 -3.84
C SER A 86 -26.38 -12.86 -4.49
N ARG A 87 -27.10 -12.16 -5.37
CA ARG A 87 -26.64 -10.91 -6.00
C ARG A 87 -26.29 -9.85 -4.96
N TRP A 88 -27.13 -9.68 -3.94
CA TRP A 88 -26.91 -8.69 -2.90
C TRP A 88 -25.68 -9.03 -2.04
N ARG A 89 -25.48 -10.30 -1.65
CA ARG A 89 -24.27 -10.74 -0.96
C ARG A 89 -23.00 -10.48 -1.79
N LYS A 90 -23.02 -10.80 -3.08
CA LYS A 90 -21.89 -10.52 -3.98
C LYS A 90 -21.62 -9.01 -4.12
N LYS A 91 -22.68 -8.20 -4.25
CA LYS A 91 -22.56 -6.74 -4.32
C LYS A 91 -21.91 -6.18 -3.05
N ARG A 92 -22.41 -6.57 -1.87
CA ARG A 92 -21.84 -6.16 -0.59
C ARG A 92 -20.36 -6.56 -0.46
N HIS A 93 -20.01 -7.79 -0.83
CA HIS A 93 -18.61 -8.24 -0.78
C HIS A 93 -17.71 -7.42 -1.71
N HIS A 94 -18.21 -7.04 -2.89
CA HIS A 94 -17.47 -6.17 -3.80
C HIS A 94 -17.29 -4.75 -3.23
N GLU A 95 -18.33 -4.19 -2.61
CA GLU A 95 -18.27 -2.90 -1.91
C GLU A 95 -17.26 -2.96 -0.75
N GLU A 96 -17.30 -4.02 0.07
CA GLU A 96 -16.37 -4.22 1.19
C GLU A 96 -14.91 -4.32 0.72
N LEU A 97 -14.64 -5.06 -0.36
CA LEU A 97 -13.30 -5.11 -0.96
C LEU A 97 -12.86 -3.74 -1.49
N LYS A 98 -13.76 -2.97 -2.11
CA LYS A 98 -13.46 -1.62 -2.59
C LYS A 98 -13.10 -0.69 -1.44
N ASP A 99 -13.82 -0.79 -0.33
CA ASP A 99 -13.53 -0.01 0.88
C ASP A 99 -12.20 -0.43 1.51
N GLN A 100 -11.89 -1.72 1.54
CA GLN A 100 -10.57 -2.23 1.99
C GLN A 100 -9.44 -1.65 1.13
N VAL A 101 -9.56 -1.68 -0.19
CA VAL A 101 -8.56 -1.10 -1.10
C VAL A 101 -8.41 0.40 -0.87
N ASN A 102 -9.50 1.13 -0.69
CA ASN A 102 -9.43 2.57 -0.42
C ASN A 102 -8.73 2.88 0.91
N ARG A 103 -9.05 2.14 1.98
CA ARG A 103 -8.36 2.28 3.28
C ARG A 103 -6.87 1.99 3.17
N LEU A 104 -6.51 0.88 2.52
CA LEU A 104 -5.10 0.53 2.32
C LEU A 104 -4.37 1.57 1.47
N LYS A 105 -5.03 2.16 0.46
CA LYS A 105 -4.45 3.27 -0.31
C LYS A 105 -4.16 4.49 0.56
N THR A 106 -5.12 4.89 1.40
CA THR A 106 -4.92 6.04 2.30
C THR A 106 -3.82 5.78 3.32
N GLU A 107 -3.78 4.59 3.91
CA GLU A 107 -2.73 4.19 4.85
C GLU A 107 -1.35 4.14 4.16
N ASN A 108 -1.30 3.64 2.93
CA ASN A 108 -0.06 3.58 2.15
C ASN A 108 0.49 4.99 1.85
N GLU A 109 -0.38 5.92 1.44
CA GLU A 109 0.02 7.31 1.20
C GLU A 109 0.47 8.02 2.50
N GLU A 110 -0.20 7.77 3.62
CA GLU A 110 0.25 8.28 4.92
C GLU A 110 1.65 7.75 5.29
N LEU A 111 1.87 6.44 5.14
CA LEU A 111 3.18 5.83 5.42
C LEU A 111 4.28 6.36 4.50
N LYS A 112 3.99 6.57 3.21
CA LYS A 112 4.92 7.22 2.28
C LYS A 112 5.26 8.63 2.73
N ASN A 113 4.28 9.45 3.10
CA ASN A 113 4.52 10.81 3.57
C ASN A 113 5.37 10.86 4.84
N ARG A 114 5.11 9.93 5.78
CA ARG A 114 5.92 9.78 7.00
C ARG A 114 7.35 9.36 6.70
N LEU A 115 7.53 8.40 5.79
CA LEU A 115 8.86 7.96 5.35
C LEU A 115 9.60 9.09 4.65
N GLY A 116 8.96 9.82 3.72
CA GLY A 116 9.53 11.00 3.08
C GLY A 116 10.00 12.03 4.11
N SER A 117 9.13 12.38 5.06
CA SER A 117 9.52 13.32 6.13
C SER A 117 10.73 12.84 6.94
N ALA A 118 10.78 11.55 7.32
CA ALA A 118 11.91 10.96 8.04
C ALA A 118 13.21 11.03 7.22
N LEU A 119 13.16 10.68 5.94
CA LEU A 119 14.32 10.76 5.03
C LEU A 119 14.83 12.20 4.92
N HIS A 120 13.93 13.18 4.83
CA HIS A 120 14.31 14.60 4.80
C HIS A 120 15.04 15.02 6.08
N TYR A 121 14.51 14.67 7.26
CA TYR A 121 15.17 14.96 8.53
C TYR A 121 16.54 14.28 8.64
N CYS A 122 16.65 13.03 8.21
CA CYS A 122 17.93 12.32 8.18
C CYS A 122 18.95 13.04 7.29
N HIS A 123 18.54 13.50 6.11
CA HIS A 123 19.41 14.25 5.20
C HIS A 123 19.89 15.57 5.84
N VAL A 124 18.99 16.36 6.43
CA VAL A 124 19.34 17.62 7.10
C VAL A 124 20.34 17.38 8.25
N VAL A 125 20.04 16.41 9.13
CA VAL A 125 20.92 16.09 10.28
C VAL A 125 22.29 15.63 9.81
N ARG A 126 22.37 14.85 8.73
CA ARG A 126 23.65 14.41 8.17
C ARG A 126 24.46 15.57 7.61
N SER A 127 23.83 16.44 6.80
CA SER A 127 24.51 17.64 6.26
C SER A 127 25.05 18.53 7.38
N HIS A 128 24.28 18.72 8.46
CA HIS A 128 24.75 19.47 9.63
C HIS A 128 25.93 18.76 10.33
N ASN A 129 25.91 17.43 10.45
CA ASN A 129 27.03 16.68 11.00
C ASN A 129 28.30 16.81 10.14
N GLU A 130 28.18 16.74 8.82
CA GLU A 130 29.31 16.94 7.90
C GLU A 130 29.90 18.34 8.04
N MET A 131 29.05 19.37 8.11
CA MET A 131 29.47 20.75 8.36
C MET A 131 30.25 20.86 9.68
N LEU A 132 29.69 20.36 10.79
CA LEU A 132 30.35 20.39 12.10
C LEU A 132 31.67 19.61 12.12
N ARG A 133 31.73 18.47 11.43
CA ARG A 133 32.97 17.69 11.28
C ARG A 133 34.02 18.49 10.52
N SER A 134 33.66 19.16 9.43
CA SER A 134 34.57 20.00 8.65
C SER A 134 35.10 21.20 9.44
N GLU A 135 34.26 21.81 10.29
CA GLU A 135 34.67 22.89 11.17
C GLU A 135 35.62 22.38 12.26
N SER A 136 35.29 21.23 12.86
CA SER A 136 36.14 20.58 13.86
C SER A 136 37.52 20.22 13.31
N THR A 137 37.60 19.68 12.09
CA THR A 137 38.90 19.38 11.46
C THR A 137 39.68 20.64 11.15
N ALA A 138 39.03 21.70 10.65
CA ALA A 138 39.69 22.98 10.39
C ALA A 138 40.24 23.62 11.68
N LEU A 139 39.47 23.61 12.77
CA LEU A 139 39.92 24.11 14.08
C LEU A 139 41.09 23.26 14.62
N ARG A 140 41.03 21.94 14.48
CA ARG A 140 42.11 21.03 14.89
C ARG A 140 43.39 21.30 14.10
N ALA A 141 43.29 21.53 12.79
CA ALA A 141 44.44 21.89 11.96
C ALA A 141 45.09 23.20 12.44
N ARG A 142 44.29 24.26 12.65
CA ARG A 142 44.79 25.55 13.17
C ARG A 142 45.48 25.40 14.53
N LEU A 143 44.94 24.59 15.43
CA LEU A 143 45.57 24.32 16.72
C LEU A 143 46.91 23.59 16.58
N SER A 144 46.98 22.60 15.68
CA SER A 144 48.22 21.90 15.36
C SER A 144 49.27 22.86 14.78
N ASP A 145 48.89 23.76 13.88
CA ASP A 145 49.79 24.75 13.29
C ASP A 145 50.38 25.67 14.36
N LEU A 146 49.55 26.15 15.30
CA LEU A 146 50.01 26.95 16.44
C LEU A 146 50.97 26.16 17.34
N TYR A 147 50.69 24.88 17.59
CA TYR A 147 51.56 24.02 18.39
C TYR A 147 52.93 23.84 17.74
N ILE A 148 52.97 23.64 16.41
CA ILE A 148 54.23 23.54 15.64
C ILE A 148 55.03 24.83 15.75
N ILE A 149 54.38 25.99 15.61
CA ILE A 149 55.05 27.30 15.73
C ILE A 149 55.66 27.45 17.13
N LEU A 150 54.89 27.20 18.19
CA LEU A 150 55.37 27.30 19.57
C LEU A 150 56.54 26.36 19.85
N PHE A 151 56.44 25.11 19.39
CA PHE A 151 57.52 24.14 19.54
C PHE A 151 58.80 24.60 18.83
N SER A 152 58.66 25.14 17.61
CA SER A 152 59.80 25.66 16.83
C SER A 152 60.49 26.86 17.49
N MET A 153 59.74 27.68 18.24
CA MET A 153 60.28 28.82 18.99
C MET A 153 61.01 28.39 20.27
N GLN A 154 60.61 27.28 20.89
CA GLN A 154 61.21 26.78 22.13
C GLN A 154 62.50 25.98 21.90
N SER A 155 62.76 25.55 20.67
CA SER A 155 63.97 24.81 20.28
C SER A 155 65.14 25.70 19.79
N GLN A 156 64.98 27.03 19.80
CA GLN A 156 66.05 28.01 19.56
C GLN A 156 66.56 28.58 20.88
#